data_AF-A0A5M5BVN2-F1
#
_entry.id   AF-A0A5M5BVN2-F1
#
_cell.length_a   1.000
_cell.length_b   1.000
_cell.length_c   1.000
_cell.angle_alpha   90.00
_cell.angle_beta   90.00
_cell.angle_gamma   90.00
#
_symmetry.space_group_name_H-M   'P 1'
#
loop_
_entity.id
_entity.type
_entity.pdbx_description
1 polymer ?
#
loop_
_entity_poly.entity_id
_entity_poly.type
_entity_poly.pdbx_seq_one_letter_code
_entity_poly.pdbx_strand_id
1 'polypeptide(L)' 'MENQELIKQVTEKAEKWLTPAYDAETQAEVKRMLENDDKTELIEAFYKDLEFGTGGLRGIMGVGSNRMNIYT' A
#
# COMPACT_ATOMS: atom_id res chain seq x y z
N MET A 1 -18.61 -0.77 -10.92
CA MET A 1 -18.30 -2.17 -10.55
C MET A 1 -16.80 -2.40 -10.44
N GLU A 2 -15.97 -1.82 -11.33
CA GLU A 2 -14.50 -1.93 -11.28
C GLU A 2 -13.84 -1.47 -9.95
N ASN A 3 -14.33 -0.40 -9.32
CA ASN A 3 -13.70 0.09 -8.08
C ASN A 3 -13.89 -0.86 -6.88
N GLN A 4 -14.97 -1.64 -6.83
CA GLN A 4 -15.23 -2.54 -5.70
C GLN A 4 -14.26 -3.73 -5.67
N GLU A 5 -13.95 -4.29 -6.84
CA GLU A 5 -12.99 -5.38 -6.97
C GLU A 5 -11.56 -4.88 -6.72
N LEU A 6 -11.22 -3.69 -7.21
CA LEU A 6 -9.94 -3.06 -6.91
C LEU A 6 -9.75 -2.83 -5.42
N ILE A 7 -10.75 -2.26 -4.73
CA ILE A 7 -10.73 -2.03 -3.27
C ILE A 7 -10.49 -3.35 -2.53
N LYS A 8 -11.17 -4.42 -2.93
CA LYS A 8 -10.98 -5.74 -2.33
C LYS A 8 -9.53 -6.23 -2.50
N GLN A 9 -8.98 -6.16 -3.71
CA GLN A 9 -7.61 -6.58 -3.98
C GLN A 9 -6.57 -5.78 -3.17
N VAL A 10 -6.71 -4.46 -3.11
CA VAL A 10 -5.78 -3.62 -2.34
C VAL A 10 -5.91 -3.82 -0.84
N THR A 11 -7.12 -4.13 -0.35
CA THR A 11 -7.36 -4.49 1.05
C THR A 11 -6.64 -5.78 1.41
N GLU A 12 -6.78 -6.84 0.59
CA GLU A 12 -6.09 -8.12 0.82
C GLU A 12 -4.55 -7.97 0.78
N LYS A 13 -4.03 -7.07 -0.07
CA LYS A 13 -2.60 -6.74 -0.08
C LYS A 13 -2.18 -5.99 1.19
N ALA A 14 -2.96 -5.00 1.61
CA ALA A 14 -2.71 -4.19 2.79
C ALA A 14 -2.75 -5.02 4.08
N GLU A 15 -3.67 -5.99 4.20
CA GLU A 15 -3.73 -6.86 5.38
C GLU A 15 -2.45 -7.68 5.62
N LYS A 16 -1.69 -8.01 4.56
CA LYS A 16 -0.38 -8.67 4.70
C LYS A 16 0.63 -7.82 5.46
N TRP A 17 0.46 -6.51 5.41
CA TRP A 17 1.30 -5.52 6.09
C TRP A 17 0.91 -5.33 7.57
N LEU A 18 -0.16 -5.98 8.04
CA LEU A 18 -0.56 -6.02 9.45
C LEU A 18 0.08 -7.17 10.23
N THR A 19 1.03 -7.87 9.63
CA THR A 19 1.77 -8.97 10.24
C THR A 19 2.96 -8.46 11.07
N PRO A 20 3.46 -9.24 12.05
CA PRO A 20 4.63 -8.85 12.85
C PRO A 20 5.94 -8.73 12.05
N ALA A 21 5.92 -8.99 10.74
CA ALA A 21 7.04 -8.70 9.84
C ALA A 21 7.27 -7.20 9.64
N TYR A 22 6.25 -6.37 9.92
CA TYR A 22 6.30 -4.92 9.76
C TYR A 22 6.23 -4.23 11.12
N ASP A 23 6.88 -3.08 11.24
CA ASP A 23 6.90 -2.30 12.47
C ASP A 23 5.50 -1.73 12.83
N ALA A 24 5.34 -1.32 14.09
CA ALA A 24 4.07 -0.84 14.62
C ALA A 24 3.57 0.45 13.94
N GLU A 25 4.46 1.33 13.48
CA GLU A 25 4.12 2.56 12.77
C GLU A 25 3.58 2.21 11.37
N THR A 26 4.26 1.31 10.66
CA THR A 26 3.79 0.76 9.38
C THR A 26 2.41 0.12 9.52
N GLN A 27 2.20 -0.71 10.53
CA GLN A 27 0.89 -1.33 10.76
C GLN A 27 -0.20 -0.30 11.09
N ALA A 28 0.13 0.75 11.86
CA ALA A 28 -0.81 1.81 12.20
C ALA A 28 -1.22 2.63 10.97
N GLU A 29 -0.26 2.93 10.10
CA GLU A 29 -0.47 3.62 8.82
C GLU A 29 -1.41 2.82 7.90
N VAL A 30 -1.19 1.50 7.77
CA VAL A 30 -2.08 0.61 7.02
C VAL A 30 -3.49 0.58 7.60
N LYS A 31 -3.62 0.47 8.93
CA LYS A 31 -4.93 0.49 9.59
C LYS A 31 -5.67 1.79 9.31
N ARG A 32 -4.99 2.94 9.38
CA ARG A 32 -5.57 4.24 9.05
C ARG A 32 -6.13 4.26 7.62
N MET A 33 -5.39 3.73 6.64
CA MET A 33 -5.86 3.63 5.26
C MET A 33 -7.07 2.68 5.11
N LEU A 34 -7.07 1.57 5.85
CA LEU A 34 -8.18 0.60 5.86
C LEU A 34 -9.43 1.11 6.56
N GLU A 35 -9.31 1.98 7.55
CA GLU A 35 -10.44 2.57 8.31
C GLU A 35 -11.00 3.83 7.65
N ASN A 36 -10.24 4.49 6.77
CA ASN A 36 -10.69 5.69 6.06
C ASN A 36 -11.88 5.41 5.12
N ASP A 37 -12.91 6.26 5.13
CA ASP A 37 -14.02 6.20 4.18
C ASP A 37 -13.55 6.38 2.73
N ASP A 38 -12.55 7.24 2.52
CA ASP A 38 -11.93 7.44 1.21
C ASP A 38 -10.81 6.42 0.97
N LYS A 39 -11.03 5.50 0.03
CA LYS A 39 -10.09 4.43 -0.32
C LYS A 39 -9.03 4.84 -1.35
N THR A 40 -8.96 6.11 -1.76
CA THR A 40 -8.01 6.56 -2.79
C THR A 40 -6.58 6.31 -2.34
N GLU A 41 -6.24 6.66 -1.09
CA GLU A 41 -4.89 6.47 -0.56
C GLU A 41 -4.49 4.98 -0.48
N LEU A 42 -5.42 4.13 -0.01
CA LEU A 42 -5.23 2.67 0.03
C LEU A 42 -5.01 2.11 -1.38
N ILE A 43 -5.81 2.56 -2.34
CA ILE A 43 -5.67 2.15 -3.74
C ILE A 43 -4.31 2.59 -4.25
N GLU A 44 -3.93 3.87 -4.16
CA GLU A 44 -2.65 4.38 -4.66
C GLU A 44 -1.42 3.68 -4.03
N ALA A 45 -1.50 3.29 -2.76
CA ALA A 45 -0.44 2.62 -2.04
C ALA A 45 -0.27 1.13 -2.44
N PHE A 46 -1.35 0.44 -2.81
CA PHE A 46 -1.34 -1.02 -2.96
C PHE A 46 -1.83 -1.56 -4.33
N TYR A 47 -2.35 -0.70 -5.23
CA TYR A 47 -2.89 -1.16 -6.52
C TYR A 47 -1.86 -1.82 -7.43
N LYS A 48 -0.58 -1.48 -7.24
CA LYS A 48 0.56 -2.03 -7.96
C LYS A 48 1.74 -2.27 -7.03
N ASP A 49 2.76 -2.89 -7.59
CA ASP A 49 4.03 -3.09 -6.94
C ASP A 49 5.02 -2.10 -7.56
N LEU A 50 5.93 -1.55 -6.74
CA LEU A 50 6.87 -0.52 -7.18
C LEU A 50 7.82 -1.11 -8.23
N GLU A 51 7.69 -0.65 -9.47
CA GLU A 51 8.56 -1.09 -10.58
C GLU A 51 9.74 -0.12 -10.78
N PHE A 52 10.95 -0.65 -10.71
CA PHE A 52 12.19 0.11 -10.95
C PHE A 52 12.51 0.10 -12.45
N GLY A 53 12.08 1.15 -13.16
CA GLY A 53 12.42 1.34 -14.58
C GLY A 53 13.85 1.86 -14.81
N THR A 54 14.32 1.79 -16.07
CA THR A 54 15.66 2.22 -16.51
C THR A 54 15.91 3.75 -16.46
N GLY A 55 14.91 4.54 -16.04
CA GLY A 55 14.96 6.00 -15.96
C GLY A 55 15.25 6.58 -14.56
N GLY A 56 15.50 5.74 -13.56
CA GLY A 56 15.80 6.14 -12.18
C GLY A 56 14.62 6.06 -11.22
N LEU A 57 14.93 6.16 -9.93
CA LEU A 57 14.01 6.00 -8.79
C LEU A 57 13.13 7.25 -8.60
N ARG A 58 11.84 7.14 -8.90
CA ARG A 58 10.81 8.13 -8.53
C ARG A 58 9.66 7.45 -7.79
N GLY A 59 9.96 6.85 -6.64
CA GLY A 59 8.96 6.33 -5.72
C GLY A 59 8.64 7.36 -4.63
N ILE A 60 7.37 7.49 -4.26
CA ILE A 60 6.98 8.21 -3.04
C ILE A 60 7.40 7.34 -1.85
N MET A 61 8.13 7.91 -0.89
CA MET A 61 8.45 7.21 0.36
C MET A 61 7.16 7.03 1.17
N GLY A 62 6.89 5.80 1.60
CA GLY A 62 5.75 5.51 2.47
C GLY A 62 5.30 4.06 2.42
N VAL A 63 4.25 3.75 3.18
CA VAL A 63 3.74 2.39 3.31
C VAL A 63 2.91 1.99 2.08
N GLY A 64 3.20 0.81 1.54
CA GLY A 64 2.49 0.27 0.39
C GLY A 64 3.40 -0.46 -0.59
N SER A 65 2.86 -1.44 -1.30
CA SER A 65 3.60 -2.18 -2.34
C SER A 65 4.02 -1.27 -3.50
N ASN A 66 3.26 -0.20 -3.77
CA ASN A 66 3.53 0.77 -4.83
C ASN A 66 4.40 1.96 -4.37
N ARG A 67 4.97 1.89 -3.16
CA ARG A 67 5.74 2.98 -2.55
C ARG A 67 7.15 2.52 -2.20
N MET A 68 8.08 3.47 -2.19
CA MET A 68 9.43 3.22 -1.70
C MET A 68 9.35 3.05 -0.19
N ASN A 69 9.80 1.92 0.32
CA ASN A 69 9.75 1.61 1.73
C ASN A 69 10.96 0.75 2.11
N ILE A 70 11.22 0.63 3.41
CA ILE A 70 12.41 -0.08 3.93
C ILE A 70 12.31 -1.61 3.84
N TYR A 71 11.20 -2.13 3.32
CA TYR A 71 10.86 -3.56 3.27
C TYR A 71 10.88 -4.13 1.84
N THR A 72 11.06 -3.31 0.80
CA THR A 72 10.98 -3.71 -0.61
C THR A 72 12.24 -3.39 -1.41
#